data_AF-A0A839A473-F1
#
_entry.id   AF-A0A839A473-F1
#
_cell.length_a   1.000
_cell.length_b   1.000
_cell.length_c   1.000
_cell.angle_alpha   90.00
_cell.angle_beta   90.00
_cell.angle_gamma   90.00
#
_symmetry.space_group_name_H-M   'P 1'
#
loop_
_entity.id
_entity.type
_entity.pdbx_description
1 polymer ?
#
loop_
_entity_poly.entity_id
_entity_poly.type
_entity_poly.pdbx_seq_one_letter_code
_entity_poly.pdbx_strand_id
1 'polypeptide(L)'
;MSKFKTSTFKKGFTLLEVIISLFVLSLFMHSLMTIYNSYNTIETEIRTDRSADFLHFMTLLELELEKYTVTGVDSNIIRIQSTETNRSSRIINQNNKIYIAPGHQPLLYDVYAWQVFQVANKVSVTVTFNNGQVFSGFISVKLNS
;
A
#
# COMPACT_ATOMS: atom_id res chain seq x y z
N MET A 1 -36.26 -23.38 -76.34
CA MET A 1 -35.92 -23.92 -75.00
C MET A 1 -34.96 -22.93 -74.33
N SER A 2 -35.49 -21.94 -73.60
CA SER A 2 -34.70 -20.93 -72.89
C SER A 2 -35.04 -21.03 -71.41
N LYS A 3 -34.09 -21.53 -70.60
CA LYS A 3 -34.22 -21.57 -69.15
C LYS A 3 -33.82 -20.20 -68.62
N PHE A 4 -34.81 -19.41 -68.16
CA PHE A 4 -34.56 -18.20 -67.40
C PHE A 4 -33.87 -18.56 -66.08
N LYS A 5 -32.65 -18.08 -65.89
CA LYS A 5 -31.88 -18.19 -64.67
C LYS A 5 -32.43 -17.17 -63.68
N THR A 6 -33.24 -17.60 -62.72
CA THR A 6 -33.72 -16.74 -61.64
C THR A 6 -32.53 -16.35 -60.76
N SER A 7 -32.13 -15.07 -60.79
CA SER A 7 -31.13 -14.56 -59.85
C SER A 7 -31.75 -14.62 -58.45
N THR A 8 -31.10 -15.36 -57.56
CA THR A 8 -31.43 -15.39 -56.14
C THR A 8 -31.01 -14.04 -55.57
N PHE A 9 -31.97 -13.13 -55.36
CA PHE A 9 -31.72 -11.88 -54.64
C PHE A 9 -31.20 -12.24 -53.25
N LYS A 10 -29.92 -11.98 -52.98
CA LYS A 10 -29.36 -12.02 -51.63
C LYS A 10 -30.10 -10.96 -50.81
N LYS A 11 -30.88 -11.37 -49.82
CA LYS A 11 -31.54 -10.44 -48.89
C LYS A 11 -30.44 -9.61 -48.20
N GLY A 12 -30.48 -8.30 -48.39
CA GLY A 12 -29.62 -7.37 -47.65
C GLY A 12 -30.02 -7.33 -46.18
N PHE A 13 -29.10 -6.89 -45.32
CA PHE A 13 -29.41 -6.66 -43.91
C PHE A 13 -30.48 -5.59 -43.78
N THR A 14 -31.44 -5.82 -42.90
CA THR A 14 -32.42 -4.81 -42.56
C THR A 14 -31.76 -3.70 -41.74
N LEU A 15 -32.24 -2.47 -41.88
CA LEU A 15 -31.75 -1.33 -41.10
C LEU A 15 -31.81 -1.61 -39.58
N LEU A 16 -32.86 -2.31 -39.16
CA LEU A 16 -33.08 -2.69 -37.76
C LEU A 16 -32.03 -3.69 -37.26
N GLU A 17 -31.66 -4.70 -38.05
CA GLU A 17 -30.56 -5.61 -37.72
C GLU A 17 -29.21 -4.87 -37.59
N VAL A 18 -28.97 -3.86 -38.43
CA VAL A 18 -27.75 -3.05 -38.35
C VAL A 18 -27.71 -2.22 -37.08
N ILE A 19 -28.82 -1.57 -36.71
CA ILE A 19 -28.93 -0.78 -35.48
C ILE A 19 -28.73 -1.67 -34.24
N ILE A 20 -29.37 -2.85 -34.22
CA ILE A 20 -29.19 -3.82 -33.13
C ILE A 20 -27.74 -4.29 -33.05
N SER A 21 -27.12 -4.59 -34.19
CA SER A 21 -25.71 -5.03 -34.23
C SER A 21 -24.76 -3.93 -33.72
N LEU A 22 -24.99 -2.68 -34.09
CA LEU A 22 -24.23 -1.53 -33.59
C LEU A 22 -24.45 -1.29 -32.10
N PHE A 23 -25.67 -1.49 -31.60
CA PHE A 23 -25.97 -1.38 -30.18
C PHE A 23 -25.27 -2.48 -29.37
N VAL A 24 -25.30 -3.72 -29.86
CA VAL A 24 -24.55 -4.82 -29.22
C VAL A 24 -23.05 -4.51 -29.23
N LEU A 25 -22.50 -4.04 -30.34
CA LEU A 25 -21.09 -3.65 -30.44
C LEU A 25 -20.72 -2.51 -29.48
N SER A 26 -21.60 -1.52 -29.31
CA SER A 26 -21.35 -0.41 -28.38
C SER A 26 -21.34 -0.87 -26.92
N LEU A 27 -22.21 -1.81 -26.55
CA LEU A 27 -22.19 -2.44 -25.22
C LEU A 27 -20.89 -3.22 -24.98
N PHE A 28 -20.39 -3.94 -25.98
CA PHE A 28 -19.10 -4.62 -25.89
C PHE A 28 -17.95 -3.64 -25.67
N MET A 29 -17.90 -2.56 -26.46
CA MET A 29 -16.88 -1.52 -26.31
C MET A 29 -16.96 -0.84 -24.95
N HIS A 30 -18.16 -0.55 -24.47
CA HIS A 30 -18.36 0.05 -23.15
C HIS A 30 -17.92 -0.88 -22.01
N SER A 31 -18.18 -2.18 -22.14
CA SER A 31 -17.74 -3.19 -21.18
C SER A 31 -16.22 -3.26 -21.11
N LEU A 32 -15.53 -3.27 -22.26
CA LEU A 32 -14.06 -3.24 -22.33
C LEU A 32 -13.48 -1.98 -21.68
N MET A 33 -14.08 -0.81 -21.95
CA MET A 33 -13.64 0.45 -21.34
C MET A 33 -13.81 0.43 -19.81
N THR A 34 -14.91 -0.15 -19.33
CA THR A 34 -15.18 -0.28 -17.89
C THR A 34 -14.15 -1.19 -17.22
N ILE A 35 -13.82 -2.32 -17.84
CA ILE A 35 -12.79 -3.24 -17.35
C ILE A 35 -11.42 -2.54 -17.30
N TYR A 36 -11.06 -1.81 -18.35
CA TYR A 36 -9.79 -1.09 -18.42
C TYR A 36 -9.67 -0.02 -17.32
N ASN A 37 -10.72 0.78 -17.11
CA ASN A 37 -10.73 1.79 -16.06
C ASN A 37 -10.65 1.16 -14.67
N SER A 38 -11.42 0.10 -14.43
CA SER A 38 -11.37 -0.63 -13.15
C SER A 38 -9.98 -1.20 -12.88
N TYR A 39 -9.32 -1.76 -13.89
CA TYR A 39 -7.98 -2.30 -13.76
C TYR A 39 -6.98 -1.20 -13.39
N ASN A 40 -7.01 -0.06 -14.08
CA ASN A 40 -6.12 1.06 -13.78
C ASN A 40 -6.34 1.60 -12.37
N THR A 41 -7.59 1.74 -11.92
CA THR A 41 -7.89 2.17 -10.54
C THR A 41 -7.30 1.20 -9.53
N ILE A 42 -7.51 -0.11 -9.72
CA ILE A 42 -6.96 -1.14 -8.83
C ILE A 42 -5.42 -1.13 -8.86
N GLU A 43 -4.80 -1.00 -10.03
CA GLU A 43 -3.34 -0.93 -10.13
C GLU A 43 -2.79 0.30 -9.39
N THR A 44 -3.44 1.45 -9.51
CA THR A 44 -3.05 2.65 -8.78
C THR A 44 -3.20 2.46 -7.27
N GLU A 45 -4.30 1.87 -6.81
CA GLU A 45 -4.50 1.59 -5.38
C GLU A 45 -3.44 0.64 -4.84
N ILE A 46 -3.17 -0.47 -5.54
CA ILE A 46 -2.14 -1.45 -5.16
C ILE A 46 -0.75 -0.80 -5.15
N ARG A 47 -0.38 -0.02 -6.17
CA ARG A 47 0.91 0.68 -6.21
C ARG A 47 1.06 1.69 -5.09
N THR A 48 -0.04 2.29 -4.64
CA THR A 48 -0.03 3.24 -3.54
C THR A 48 -0.17 2.59 -2.18
N ASP A 49 -0.47 1.30 -2.09
CA ASP A 49 -0.67 0.63 -0.82
C ASP A 49 0.65 0.42 -0.08
N ARG A 50 0.72 0.94 1.14
CA ARG A 50 1.90 0.88 2.03
C ARG A 50 1.75 -0.14 3.15
N SER A 51 0.73 -1.00 3.09
CA SER A 51 0.50 -2.06 4.07
C SER A 51 1.70 -3.02 4.22
N ALA A 52 2.30 -3.44 3.09
CA ALA A 52 3.48 -4.30 3.09
C ALA A 52 4.72 -3.61 3.68
N ASP A 53 4.93 -2.33 3.34
CA ASP A 53 6.02 -1.51 3.88
C ASP A 53 5.89 -1.36 5.39
N PHE A 54 4.67 -1.14 5.90
CA PHE A 54 4.39 -1.09 7.33
C PHE A 54 4.69 -2.43 8.02
N LEU A 55 4.22 -3.54 7.46
CA LEU A 55 4.45 -4.87 8.04
C LEU A 55 5.95 -5.22 8.09
N HIS A 56 6.68 -4.90 7.02
CA HIS A 56 8.13 -5.08 6.97
C HIS A 56 8.83 -4.22 8.03
N PHE A 57 8.45 -2.94 8.14
CA PHE A 57 8.97 -2.05 9.17
C PHE A 57 8.73 -2.58 10.58
N MET A 58 7.53 -3.06 10.89
CA MET A 58 7.22 -3.61 12.21
C MET A 58 8.10 -4.82 12.54
N THR A 59 8.36 -5.67 11.55
CA THR A 59 9.23 -6.85 11.70
C THR A 59 10.68 -6.46 11.93
N LEU A 60 11.19 -5.49 11.16
CA LEU A 60 12.55 -4.96 11.34
C LEU A 60 12.71 -4.27 12.69
N LEU A 61 11.71 -3.49 13.10
CA LEU A 61 11.73 -2.77 14.36
C LEU A 61 11.73 -3.74 15.54
N GLU A 62 10.94 -4.82 15.48
CA GLU A 62 10.93 -5.87 16.50
C GLU A 62 12.30 -6.56 16.62
N LEU A 63 12.87 -7.03 15.50
CA LEU A 63 14.20 -7.64 15.44
C LEU A 63 15.30 -6.73 15.98
N GLU A 64 15.22 -5.43 15.68
CA GLU A 64 16.23 -4.49 16.14
C GLU A 64 16.05 -4.25 17.65
N LEU A 65 14.82 -4.04 18.13
CA LEU A 65 14.50 -3.85 19.55
C LEU A 65 14.86 -5.05 20.44
N GLU A 66 14.95 -6.27 19.91
CA GLU A 66 15.43 -7.43 20.69
C GLU A 66 16.85 -7.24 21.26
N LYS A 67 17.68 -6.45 20.55
CA LYS A 67 19.09 -6.16 20.87
C LYS A 67 19.26 -4.96 21.81
N TYR A 68 18.20 -4.22 22.08
CA TYR A 68 18.24 -3.04 22.94
C TYR A 68 17.26 -3.16 24.11
N THR A 69 17.53 -2.41 25.17
CA THR A 69 16.55 -2.13 26.21
C THR A 69 15.93 -0.76 25.96
N VAL A 70 14.60 -0.68 26.07
CA VAL A 70 13.89 0.59 25.95
C VAL A 70 14.02 1.33 27.27
N THR A 71 14.60 2.53 27.22
CA THR A 71 14.83 3.39 28.39
C THR A 71 13.76 4.46 28.55
N GLY A 72 13.01 4.75 27.48
CA GLY A 72 11.84 5.62 27.55
C GLY A 72 11.20 5.87 26.18
N VAL A 73 9.92 6.19 26.19
CA VAL A 73 9.14 6.51 24.99
C VAL A 73 8.45 7.86 25.19
N ASP A 74 8.77 8.83 24.34
CA ASP A 74 8.01 10.08 24.19
C ASP A 74 7.16 9.99 22.92
N SER A 75 6.15 10.84 22.77
CA SER A 75 5.18 10.79 21.66
C SER A 75 5.76 10.63 20.25
N ASN A 76 7.00 11.09 20.00
CA ASN A 76 7.68 11.02 18.71
C ASN A 76 9.13 10.48 18.80
N ILE A 77 9.52 9.83 19.91
CA ILE A 77 10.89 9.34 20.11
C ILE A 77 10.87 8.05 20.93
N ILE A 78 11.58 7.01 20.48
CA ILE A 78 11.91 5.84 21.31
C ILE A 78 13.38 5.95 21.70
N ARG A 79 13.67 6.02 23.00
CA ARG A 79 15.04 5.96 23.53
C ARG A 79 15.39 4.50 23.83
N ILE A 80 16.52 4.07 23.30
CA ILE A 80 16.99 2.69 23.41
C ILE A 80 18.45 2.67 23.88
N GLN A 81 18.84 1.59 24.53
CA GLN A 81 20.20 1.37 25.01
C GLN A 81 20.67 -0.03 24.62
N SER A 82 21.84 -0.11 23.99
CA SER A 82 22.40 -1.40 23.55
C SER A 82 22.80 -2.23 24.76
N THR A 83 22.38 -3.50 24.79
CA THR A 83 22.75 -4.43 25.87
C THR A 83 24.24 -4.80 25.83
N GLU A 84 24.86 -4.82 24.65
CA GLU A 84 26.25 -5.21 24.47
C GLU A 84 27.24 -4.07 24.69
N THR A 85 26.94 -2.88 24.14
CA THR A 85 27.89 -1.76 24.10
C THR A 85 27.53 -0.64 25.07
N ASN A 86 26.39 -0.75 25.76
CA ASN A 86 25.84 0.25 26.67
C ASN A 86 25.65 1.65 26.05
N ARG A 87 25.67 1.74 24.72
CA ARG A 87 25.48 2.99 23.97
C ARG A 87 24.01 3.34 23.90
N SER A 88 23.71 4.61 24.13
CA SER A 88 22.36 5.16 23.98
C SER A 88 22.11 5.58 22.53
N SER A 89 20.98 5.14 22.00
CA SER A 89 20.48 5.48 20.66
C SER A 89 19.02 5.93 20.76
N ARG A 90 18.51 6.54 19.70
CA ARG A 90 17.12 7.00 19.62
C ARG A 90 16.53 6.72 18.26
N ILE A 91 15.28 6.27 18.25
CA ILE A 91 14.49 6.10 17.03
C ILE A 91 13.65 7.35 16.88
N ILE A 92 13.81 8.04 15.75
CA ILE A 92 13.13 9.30 15.45
C ILE A 92 12.60 9.29 14.02
N ASN A 93 11.51 10.02 13.79
CA ASN A 93 11.09 10.41 12.45
C ASN A 93 11.66 11.79 12.12
N GLN A 94 12.49 11.85 11.09
CA GLN A 94 13.01 13.10 10.55
C GLN A 94 13.23 12.96 9.03
N ASN A 95 12.98 14.03 8.28
CA ASN A 95 13.07 14.07 6.81
C ASN A 95 12.24 12.98 6.10
N ASN A 96 11.01 12.78 6.58
CA ASN A 96 10.04 11.79 6.09
C ASN A 96 10.53 10.34 6.18
N LYS A 97 11.43 10.05 7.12
CA LYS A 97 12.03 8.72 7.34
C LYS A 97 12.13 8.44 8.82
N ILE A 98 11.86 7.20 9.20
CA ILE A 98 12.14 6.70 10.54
C ILE A 98 13.51 6.03 10.52
N TYR A 99 14.40 6.41 11.43
CA TYR A 99 15.74 5.82 11.54
C TYR A 99 16.26 5.81 12.99
N ILE A 100 17.32 5.05 13.22
CA ILE A 100 18.00 4.93 14.51
C ILE A 100 19.21 5.86 14.53
N ALA A 101 19.15 6.94 15.31
CA ALA A 101 20.27 7.86 15.56
C ALA A 101 21.13 7.39 16.75
N PRO A 102 22.47 7.58 16.74
CA PRO A 102 23.26 8.39 15.80
C PRO A 102 23.54 7.72 14.44
N GLY A 103 23.12 6.46 14.23
CA GLY A 103 23.12 5.83 12.92
C GLY A 103 22.25 6.57 11.89
N HIS A 104 22.42 6.22 10.62
CA HIS A 104 21.65 6.80 9.50
C HIS A 104 20.93 5.71 8.70
N GLN A 105 20.73 4.52 9.27
CA GLN A 105 20.00 3.45 8.59
C GLN A 105 18.48 3.69 8.73
N PRO A 106 17.78 4.03 7.64
CA PRO A 106 16.33 4.20 7.66
C PRO A 106 15.64 2.84 7.75
N LEU A 107 14.65 2.78 8.64
CA LEU A 107 13.77 1.62 8.84
C LEU A 107 12.49 1.74 8.00
N LEU A 108 12.03 2.97 7.74
CA LEU A 108 10.83 3.23 6.94
C LEU A 108 10.95 4.58 6.22
N TYR A 109 10.45 4.62 5.00
CA TYR A 109 10.43 5.79 4.11
C TYR A 109 9.02 6.32 3.92
N ASP A 110 8.90 7.53 3.34
CA ASP A 110 7.64 8.18 2.99
C ASP A 110 6.68 8.37 4.16
N VAL A 111 7.23 8.58 5.36
CA VAL A 111 6.46 8.78 6.57
C VAL A 111 6.16 10.26 6.75
N TYR A 112 4.88 10.63 6.76
CA TYR A 112 4.44 11.99 7.05
C TYR A 112 4.52 12.28 8.56
N ALA A 113 3.94 11.39 9.36
CA ALA A 113 3.93 11.51 10.80
C ALA A 113 4.08 10.12 11.44
N TRP A 114 4.66 10.08 12.63
CA TRP A 114 4.67 8.88 13.45
C TRP A 114 4.28 9.27 14.87
N GLN A 115 3.70 8.34 15.61
CA GLN A 115 3.35 8.52 17.01
C GLN A 115 3.66 7.23 17.74
N VAL A 116 4.29 7.36 18.90
CA VAL A 116 4.68 6.22 19.73
C VAL A 116 4.27 6.44 21.17
N PHE A 117 3.74 5.39 21.79
CA PHE A 117 3.30 5.42 23.18
C PHE A 117 3.67 4.11 23.87
N GLN A 118 4.13 4.20 25.10
CA GLN A 118 4.37 3.02 25.91
C GLN A 118 3.11 2.61 26.67
N VAL A 119 2.77 1.33 26.59
CA VAL A 119 1.67 0.70 27.32
C VAL A 119 2.22 -0.54 28.03
N ALA A 120 2.52 -0.41 29.33
CA ALA A 120 3.22 -1.43 30.11
C ALA A 120 4.53 -1.89 29.41
N ASN A 121 4.65 -3.19 29.08
CA ASN A 121 5.82 -3.79 28.41
C ASN A 121 5.70 -3.79 26.88
N LYS A 122 4.81 -2.96 26.32
CA LYS A 122 4.60 -2.84 24.88
C LYS A 122 4.76 -1.39 24.43
N VAL A 123 5.22 -1.20 23.20
CA VAL A 123 5.23 0.09 22.52
C VAL A 123 4.19 0.04 21.42
N SER A 124 3.23 0.95 21.47
CA SER A 124 2.31 1.22 20.38
C SER A 124 3.00 2.14 19.39
N VAL A 125 2.97 1.77 18.11
CA VAL A 125 3.54 2.56 17.02
C VAL A 125 2.43 2.82 16.02
N THR A 126 2.19 4.10 15.72
CA THR A 126 1.27 4.54 14.66
C THR A 126 2.05 5.34 13.63
N VAL A 127 1.91 4.98 12.36
CA VAL A 127 2.60 5.59 11.24
C VAL A 127 1.55 6.12 10.26
N THR A 128 1.71 7.40 9.89
CA THR A 128 0.95 8.05 8.82
C THR A 128 1.88 8.24 7.64
N PHE A 129 1.57 7.61 6.50
CA PHE A 129 2.32 7.75 5.27
C PHE A 129 1.94 9.02 4.49
N ASN A 130 2.81 9.45 3.57
CA ASN A 130 2.57 10.62 2.71
C ASN A 130 1.31 10.50 1.83
N ASN A 131 0.84 9.28 1.55
CA ASN A 131 -0.41 9.01 0.82
C ASN A 131 -1.67 9.11 1.70
N GLY A 132 -1.52 9.44 2.99
CA GLY A 132 -2.62 9.55 3.96
C GLY A 132 -3.04 8.23 4.62
N GLN A 133 -2.47 7.10 4.23
CA GLN A 133 -2.73 5.82 4.91
C GLN A 133 -2.13 5.85 6.31
N VAL A 134 -2.92 5.36 7.28
CA VAL A 134 -2.53 5.28 8.69
C VAL A 134 -2.55 3.83 9.12
N PHE A 135 -1.44 3.36 9.68
CA PHE A 135 -1.31 2.02 10.23
C PHE A 135 -0.80 2.08 11.66
N SER A 136 -1.27 1.14 12.48
CA SER A 136 -0.92 1.05 13.90
C SER A 136 -0.59 -0.38 14.28
N GLY A 137 0.36 -0.55 15.19
CA GLY A 137 0.80 -1.85 15.68
C GLY A 137 1.37 -1.77 17.09
N PHE A 138 1.59 -2.94 17.69
CA PHE A 138 2.18 -3.07 19.02
C PHE A 138 3.40 -3.98 18.94
N ILE A 139 4.46 -3.59 19.63
CA ILE A 139 5.69 -4.39 19.75
C ILE A 139 5.98 -4.61 21.23
N SER A 140 6.32 -5.85 21.59
CA SER A 140 6.74 -6.18 22.96
C SER A 140 8.19 -5.76 23.15
N VAL A 141 8.51 -5.07 24.24
CA VAL A 141 9.84 -4.53 24.48
C VAL A 141 10.40 -4.94 25.84
N LYS A 142 11.72 -5.06 25.92
CA LYS A 142 12.44 -5.24 27.18
C LYS A 142 12.65 -3.85 27.81
N LEU A 143 11.97 -3.59 28.92
CA LEU A 143 12.13 -2.36 29.68
C LEU A 143 13.36 -2.46 30.58
N ASN A 144 14.11 -1.37 30.69
CA ASN A 144 15.11 -1.24 31.74
C ASN A 144 14.38 -0.86 33.03
N SER A 145 14.39 -1.74 34.05
CA SER A 145 13.73 -1.48 35.35
C SER A 145 14.57 -0.57 36.23
#